data_AF-A0A2N6AUY1-F1
#
_entry.id   AF-A0A2N6AUY1-F1
#
_cell.length_a   1.000
_cell.length_b   1.000
_cell.length_c   1.000
_cell.angle_alpha   90.00
_cell.angle_beta   90.00
_cell.angle_gamma   90.00
#
_symmetry.space_group_name_H-M   'P 1'
#
loop_
_entity.id
_entity.type
_entity.pdbx_description
1 polymer ?
#
loop_
_entity_poly.entity_id
_entity_poly.type
_entity_poly.pdbx_seq_one_letter_code
_entity_poly.pdbx_strand_id
1 'polypeptide(L)'
;MNKAITDHIDFEQEGVMNQRTGTTITLFSRIRSIAIVISTLIFTPLLLNTSAGAQTGMSIAECFEGPATEFVNKFGAQNTLAKNMYEMKAGSVCAELATMEIETCLSQADKTGSNDGAGHYACIGKVANPCIDSAWGNSEFRHVVCVGTEEKVWLDILHRHLDSMLKDLPPELAEQAAKMKKSFLAFRNQKCGLIKTLKGKNEPDLAYGACTTETAARFAIDLRESGDLVKQAKADFARKQFTGDRQGAEKLLKRLLDGKADHHQLTMELRPEREDYEAAYTQPLAGQLEKDHLKLWADPRTAIRPQEGQTSLLLTVTSSDRLKKGGPELAEFPGGYQKVLPYLKDDVTIAVFKFVVPGEKKGTSFDGLVHVNGHWVLIPKPWNSLP
;
A
#
# COMPACT_ATOMS: atom_id res chain seq x y z
N MET A 1 -13.29 -46.01 -20.37
CA MET A 1 -13.96 -45.49 -19.16
C MET A 1 -13.03 -44.46 -18.53
N ASN A 2 -13.22 -43.18 -18.87
CA ASN A 2 -12.70 -41.99 -18.19
C ASN A 2 -13.03 -40.78 -19.07
N LYS A 3 -14.18 -40.17 -18.82
CA LYS A 3 -14.53 -38.82 -19.29
C LYS A 3 -15.70 -38.32 -18.43
N ALA A 4 -15.56 -37.09 -17.94
CA ALA A 4 -16.55 -36.23 -17.27
C ALA A 4 -16.15 -35.90 -15.84
N ILE A 5 -15.67 -34.68 -15.63
CA ILE A 5 -16.37 -33.62 -14.90
C ILE A 5 -15.50 -32.37 -15.08
N THR A 6 -15.94 -31.49 -15.96
CA THR A 6 -15.49 -30.10 -16.03
C THR A 6 -16.76 -29.32 -16.28
N ASP A 7 -17.45 -28.99 -15.19
CA ASP A 7 -18.61 -28.12 -15.26
C ASP A 7 -18.14 -26.69 -15.07
N HIS A 8 -18.42 -25.90 -16.11
CA HIS A 8 -18.32 -24.46 -16.18
C HIS A 8 -19.25 -23.81 -15.14
N ILE A 9 -18.72 -22.87 -14.37
CA ILE A 9 -19.53 -21.84 -13.72
C ILE A 9 -19.46 -20.62 -14.63
N ASP A 10 -20.43 -20.50 -15.52
CA ASP A 10 -20.67 -19.27 -16.29
C ASP A 10 -21.42 -18.28 -15.38
N PHE A 11 -20.78 -17.13 -15.15
CA PHE A 11 -21.43 -15.97 -14.54
C PHE A 11 -22.12 -15.18 -15.65
N GLU A 12 -23.41 -15.41 -15.87
CA GLU A 12 -24.23 -14.57 -16.75
C GLU A 12 -24.27 -13.14 -16.19
N GLN A 13 -23.64 -12.20 -16.89
CA GLN A 13 -23.93 -10.78 -16.73
C GLN A 13 -25.10 -10.42 -17.64
N GLU A 14 -26.28 -10.22 -17.08
CA GLU A 14 -27.37 -9.55 -17.77
C GLU A 14 -27.03 -8.06 -17.95
N GLY A 15 -26.47 -7.75 -19.12
CA GLY A 15 -26.32 -6.38 -19.60
C GLY A 15 -27.64 -5.90 -20.22
N VAL A 16 -28.39 -5.06 -19.48
CA VAL A 16 -29.51 -4.31 -20.05
C VAL A 16 -28.95 -3.18 -20.91
N MET A 17 -28.89 -3.41 -22.22
CA MET A 17 -28.74 -2.36 -23.22
C MET A 17 -30.01 -1.51 -23.28
N ASN A 18 -29.91 -0.23 -22.93
CA ASN A 18 -30.89 0.78 -23.33
C ASN A 18 -30.24 1.77 -24.29
N GLN A 19 -30.50 1.57 -25.58
CA GLN A 19 -30.25 2.58 -26.61
C GLN A 19 -31.40 3.58 -26.59
N ARG A 20 -31.13 4.86 -26.37
CA ARG A 20 -31.90 5.96 -26.99
C ARG A 20 -31.20 7.31 -26.88
N THR A 21 -31.01 7.87 -28.08
CA THR A 21 -30.98 9.30 -28.46
C THR A 21 -29.89 10.20 -27.89
N GLY A 22 -28.96 10.56 -28.78
CA GLY A 22 -28.11 11.72 -28.63
C GLY A 22 -28.90 13.02 -28.67
N THR A 23 -28.46 13.99 -27.87
CA THR A 23 -28.71 15.41 -28.09
C THR A 23 -27.54 16.18 -27.49
N THR A 24 -26.74 16.78 -28.35
CA THR A 24 -25.67 17.71 -27.98
C THR A 24 -26.32 19.02 -27.55
N ILE A 25 -26.21 19.38 -26.27
CA ILE A 25 -26.58 20.71 -25.77
C ILE A 25 -25.31 21.48 -25.46
N THR A 26 -24.97 22.41 -26.33
CA THR A 26 -24.00 23.48 -26.07
C THR A 26 -24.69 24.54 -25.23
N LEU A 27 -24.25 24.78 -24.00
CA LEU A 27 -24.69 25.93 -23.20
C LEU A 27 -23.49 26.80 -22.82
N PHE A 28 -23.37 27.94 -23.48
CA PHE A 28 -22.64 29.10 -23.00
C PHE A 28 -23.48 29.79 -21.93
N SER A 29 -22.92 30.07 -20.75
CA SER A 29 -23.34 31.21 -19.95
C SER A 29 -22.27 31.62 -18.94
N ARG A 30 -21.90 32.90 -19.04
CA ARG A 30 -21.04 33.67 -18.15
C ARG A 30 -21.79 33.96 -16.86
N ILE A 31 -21.18 33.76 -15.68
CA ILE A 31 -21.52 34.54 -14.48
C ILE A 31 -20.25 34.96 -13.75
N ARG A 32 -20.31 36.21 -13.30
CA ARG A 32 -19.26 37.10 -12.77
C ARG A 32 -18.73 36.66 -11.40
N SER A 33 -17.46 37.04 -11.23
CA SER A 33 -16.74 37.46 -10.02
C SER A 33 -17.57 37.65 -8.74
N ILE A 34 -17.17 36.95 -7.67
CA ILE A 34 -17.35 37.40 -6.29
C ILE A 34 -15.97 37.34 -5.63
N ALA A 35 -15.42 38.52 -5.33
CA ALA A 35 -14.25 38.68 -4.48
C ALA A 35 -14.71 38.56 -3.02
N ILE A 36 -14.16 37.60 -2.27
CA ILE A 36 -14.31 37.51 -0.82
C ILE A 36 -13.05 38.10 -0.19
N VAL A 37 -13.24 39.23 0.49
CA VAL A 37 -12.27 39.85 1.39
C VAL A 37 -12.22 39.00 2.65
N ILE A 38 -11.10 38.28 2.89
CA ILE A 38 -10.83 37.62 4.16
C ILE A 38 -9.93 38.54 4.98
N SER A 39 -10.53 39.18 5.98
CA SER A 39 -9.81 39.93 7.02
C SER A 39 -8.93 38.99 7.84
N THR A 40 -7.65 39.31 7.89
CA THR A 40 -6.67 38.83 8.86
C THR A 40 -7.06 39.23 10.27
N LEU A 41 -7.50 38.26 11.07
CA LEU A 41 -7.46 38.34 12.53
C LEU A 41 -6.31 37.48 13.04
N ILE A 42 -5.36 38.18 13.65
CA ILE A 42 -4.19 37.65 14.34
C ILE A 42 -4.68 36.88 15.57
N PHE A 43 -4.56 35.56 15.55
CA PHE A 43 -4.67 34.73 16.75
C PHE A 43 -3.26 34.28 17.14
N THR A 44 -2.73 34.88 18.20
CA THR A 44 -1.51 34.45 18.88
C THR A 44 -1.84 33.18 19.68
N PRO A 45 -1.22 32.02 19.44
CA PRO A 45 -1.39 30.89 20.33
C PRO A 45 -0.43 31.05 21.51
N LEU A 46 -1.00 31.31 22.68
CA LEU A 46 -0.32 31.14 23.96
C LEU A 46 -0.03 29.64 24.13
N LEU A 47 1.23 29.24 23.95
CA LEU A 47 1.70 27.89 24.25
C LEU A 47 1.73 27.70 25.77
N LEU A 48 0.66 27.11 26.32
CA LEU A 48 0.72 26.45 27.63
C LEU A 48 1.22 25.03 27.43
N ASN A 49 2.48 24.86 27.81
CA ASN A 49 3.18 23.59 27.87
C ASN A 49 2.77 22.86 29.15
N THR A 50 1.76 21.98 29.07
CA THR A 50 1.46 21.00 30.11
C THR A 50 1.19 19.64 29.45
N SER A 51 2.27 18.90 29.16
CA SER A 51 2.22 17.46 28.93
C SER A 51 3.12 16.77 29.95
N ALA A 52 2.62 16.67 31.19
CA ALA A 52 3.08 15.68 32.15
C ALA A 52 1.97 14.62 32.22
N GLY A 53 2.26 13.44 31.66
CA GLY A 53 1.31 12.35 31.49
C GLY A 53 0.83 11.78 32.81
N ALA A 54 -0.49 11.87 33.02
CA ALA A 54 -1.23 10.84 33.72
C ALA A 54 -1.95 10.02 32.65
N GLN A 55 -1.26 9.00 32.09
CA GLN A 55 -1.96 7.92 31.40
C GLN A 55 -2.67 7.11 32.49
N THR A 56 -3.91 7.46 32.80
CA THR A 56 -4.81 6.51 33.45
C THR A 56 -5.00 5.39 32.44
N GLY A 57 -4.32 4.26 32.66
CA GLY A 57 -4.35 3.10 31.78
C GLY A 57 -5.75 2.49 31.76
N MET A 58 -6.59 2.99 30.86
CA MET A 58 -7.90 2.42 30.60
C MET A 58 -7.71 1.07 29.91
N SER A 59 -8.12 0.01 30.58
CA SER A 59 -8.14 -1.34 30.06
C SER A 59 -9.26 -1.51 29.02
N ILE A 60 -9.10 -2.51 28.15
CA ILE A 60 -10.14 -2.88 27.18
C ILE A 60 -11.44 -3.27 27.91
N ALA A 61 -11.35 -3.93 29.06
CA ALA A 61 -12.51 -4.24 29.90
C ALA A 61 -13.27 -2.97 30.33
N GLU A 62 -12.55 -1.94 30.79
CA GLU A 62 -13.16 -0.65 31.18
C GLU A 62 -13.82 0.09 29.99
N CYS A 63 -13.29 -0.11 28.78
CA CYS A 63 -13.91 0.37 27.55
C CYS A 63 -15.30 -0.23 27.29
N PHE A 64 -15.55 -1.44 27.81
CA PHE A 64 -16.83 -2.15 27.67
C PHE A 64 -17.73 -2.03 28.91
N GLU A 65 -17.13 -1.79 30.08
CA GLU A 65 -17.85 -1.59 31.35
C GLU A 65 -18.38 -0.15 31.52
N GLY A 66 -18.00 0.77 30.62
CA GLY A 66 -18.41 2.18 30.61
C GLY A 66 -19.94 2.42 30.59
N PRO A 67 -20.39 3.67 30.78
CA PRO A 67 -21.62 4.08 31.47
C PRO A 67 -22.94 3.78 30.75
N ALA A 68 -23.01 2.79 29.85
CA ALA A 68 -24.26 2.29 29.33
C ALA A 68 -25.23 1.89 30.47
N THR A 69 -24.76 1.38 31.61
CA THR A 69 -25.59 1.20 32.82
C THR A 69 -26.05 2.52 33.42
N GLU A 70 -25.16 3.47 33.67
CA GLU A 70 -25.56 4.76 34.25
C GLU A 70 -26.48 5.54 33.29
N PHE A 71 -26.22 5.48 31.99
CA PHE A 71 -26.94 6.19 30.95
C PHE A 71 -28.31 5.56 30.67
N VAL A 72 -28.41 4.23 30.56
CA VAL A 72 -29.69 3.52 30.43
C VAL A 72 -30.53 3.68 31.71
N ASN A 73 -29.91 3.64 32.89
CA ASN A 73 -30.59 3.88 34.16
C ASN A 73 -31.03 5.35 34.35
N LYS A 74 -30.32 6.33 33.78
CA LYS A 74 -30.54 7.77 34.01
C LYS A 74 -31.38 8.45 32.94
N PHE A 75 -31.34 7.98 31.68
CA PHE A 75 -32.03 8.61 30.55
C PHE A 75 -33.16 7.76 29.93
N GLY A 76 -33.31 6.51 30.37
CA GLY A 76 -34.28 5.58 29.80
C GLY A 76 -33.96 5.19 28.34
N ALA A 77 -34.52 4.08 27.88
CA ALA A 77 -34.22 3.49 26.57
C ALA A 77 -34.63 4.34 25.33
N GLN A 78 -35.18 5.55 25.51
CA GLN A 78 -35.81 6.32 24.44
C GLN A 78 -35.01 7.51 23.88
N ASN A 79 -33.88 7.90 24.47
CA ASN A 79 -33.13 9.07 23.97
C ASN A 79 -32.07 8.69 22.93
N THR A 80 -32.52 8.47 21.68
CA THR A 80 -31.72 8.01 20.54
C THR A 80 -30.56 8.96 20.19
N LEU A 81 -30.71 10.27 20.40
CA LEU A 81 -29.71 11.27 20.03
C LEU A 81 -28.48 11.24 20.95
N ALA A 82 -28.73 11.15 22.27
CA ALA A 82 -27.67 11.13 23.26
C ALA A 82 -26.95 9.77 23.30
N LYS A 83 -27.64 8.68 22.95
CA LYS A 83 -27.03 7.38 22.62
C LYS A 83 -26.08 7.48 21.42
N ASN A 84 -26.54 8.05 20.31
CA ASN A 84 -25.72 8.18 19.08
C ASN A 84 -24.48 9.08 19.27
N MET A 85 -24.61 10.20 19.99
CA MET A 85 -23.46 11.10 20.25
C MET A 85 -22.42 10.50 21.21
N TYR A 86 -22.85 9.68 22.17
CA TYR A 86 -21.95 9.02 23.11
C TYR A 86 -21.23 7.81 22.47
N GLU A 87 -21.97 7.00 21.70
CA GLU A 87 -21.41 5.91 20.87
C GLU A 87 -20.34 6.41 19.88
N MET A 88 -20.40 7.67 19.45
CA MET A 88 -19.40 8.27 18.54
C MET A 88 -18.07 8.65 19.20
N LYS A 89 -18.05 9.14 20.46
CA LYS A 89 -16.81 9.64 21.11
C LYS A 89 -16.12 8.62 21.99
N ALA A 90 -16.86 7.86 22.80
CA ALA A 90 -16.28 6.76 23.57
C ALA A 90 -15.92 5.59 22.63
N GLY A 91 -16.71 5.41 21.56
CA GLY A 91 -16.47 4.37 20.56
C GLY A 91 -15.15 4.52 19.80
N SER A 92 -14.67 5.75 19.52
CA SER A 92 -13.44 5.93 18.75
C SER A 92 -12.19 5.53 19.54
N VAL A 93 -12.09 5.92 20.82
CA VAL A 93 -10.94 5.58 21.67
C VAL A 93 -10.89 4.07 21.94
N CYS A 94 -12.04 3.46 22.23
CA CYS A 94 -12.11 2.03 22.47
C CYS A 94 -11.87 1.19 21.21
N ALA A 95 -12.31 1.66 20.03
CA ALA A 95 -11.98 1.02 18.76
C ALA A 95 -10.48 1.07 18.44
N GLU A 96 -9.81 2.18 18.77
CA GLU A 96 -8.37 2.33 18.59
C GLU A 96 -7.56 1.44 19.55
N LEU A 97 -7.94 1.39 20.83
CA LEU A 97 -7.36 0.46 21.80
C LEU A 97 -7.54 -1.01 21.39
N ALA A 98 -8.75 -1.38 20.97
CA ALA A 98 -9.04 -2.73 20.50
C ALA A 98 -8.27 -3.09 19.23
N THR A 99 -8.10 -2.13 18.31
CA THR A 99 -7.23 -2.27 17.13
C THR A 99 -5.79 -2.55 17.57
N MET A 100 -5.24 -1.73 18.47
CA MET A 100 -3.85 -1.88 18.93
C MET A 100 -3.61 -3.24 19.60
N GLU A 101 -4.57 -3.77 20.34
CA GLU A 101 -4.46 -5.09 20.97
C GLU A 101 -4.37 -6.21 19.93
N ILE A 102 -5.23 -6.17 18.92
CA ILE A 102 -5.23 -7.15 17.83
C ILE A 102 -3.91 -7.05 17.04
N GLU A 103 -3.48 -5.85 16.66
CA GLU A 103 -2.22 -5.62 15.94
C GLU A 103 -1.00 -6.06 16.76
N THR A 104 -1.03 -5.86 18.08
CA THR A 104 0.00 -6.34 19.00
C THR A 104 0.05 -7.87 19.02
N CYS A 105 -1.11 -8.52 19.11
CA CYS A 105 -1.21 -9.98 19.04
C CYS A 105 -0.67 -10.51 17.69
N LEU A 106 -1.08 -9.91 16.58
CA LEU A 106 -0.64 -10.27 15.24
C LEU A 106 0.87 -10.10 15.08
N SER A 107 1.44 -9.02 15.61
CA SER A 107 2.89 -8.77 15.61
C SER A 107 3.67 -9.75 16.48
N GLN A 108 3.07 -10.26 17.56
CA GLN A 108 3.67 -11.32 18.37
C GLN A 108 3.63 -12.66 17.64
N ALA A 109 2.52 -12.98 16.96
CA ALA A 109 2.39 -14.17 16.14
C ALA A 109 3.49 -14.24 15.05
N ASP A 110 3.75 -13.13 14.35
CA ASP A 110 4.83 -13.04 13.36
C ASP A 110 6.21 -13.42 13.94
N LYS A 111 6.52 -12.96 15.16
CA LYS A 111 7.81 -13.22 15.82
C LYS A 111 7.99 -14.68 16.21
N THR A 112 6.91 -15.40 16.42
CA THR A 112 6.96 -16.83 16.76
C THR A 112 7.16 -17.74 15.55
N GLY A 113 7.11 -17.20 14.33
CA GLY A 113 7.34 -17.96 13.10
C GLY A 113 6.25 -18.99 12.78
N SER A 114 5.03 -18.78 13.30
CA SER A 114 3.87 -19.63 12.97
C SER A 114 3.46 -19.36 11.53
N ASN A 115 4.01 -20.14 10.60
CA ASN A 115 3.70 -20.04 9.16
C ASN A 115 2.40 -20.76 8.77
N ASP A 116 1.67 -21.35 9.72
CA ASP A 116 0.48 -22.16 9.50
C ASP A 116 -0.84 -21.37 9.68
N GLY A 117 -0.76 -20.05 9.87
CA GLY A 117 -1.90 -19.16 10.15
C GLY A 117 -2.57 -19.41 11.51
N ALA A 118 -2.30 -20.55 12.17
CA ALA A 118 -2.88 -20.92 13.45
C ALA A 118 -2.46 -19.96 14.57
N GLY A 119 -1.22 -19.47 14.53
CA GLY A 119 -0.72 -18.44 15.43
C GLY A 119 -1.49 -17.12 15.32
N HIS A 120 -1.83 -16.67 14.12
CA HIS A 120 -2.60 -15.44 13.89
C HIS A 120 -4.07 -15.61 14.24
N TYR A 121 -4.67 -16.79 13.98
CA TYR A 121 -6.05 -17.06 14.35
C TYR A 121 -6.28 -17.07 15.87
N ALA A 122 -5.24 -17.26 16.69
CA ALA A 122 -5.31 -17.08 18.14
C ALA A 122 -5.57 -15.62 18.58
N CYS A 123 -5.48 -14.66 17.65
CA CYS A 123 -5.86 -13.27 17.89
C CYS A 123 -7.37 -13.03 17.77
N ILE A 124 -8.14 -13.99 17.23
CA ILE A 124 -9.60 -13.94 17.21
C ILE A 124 -10.12 -14.15 18.64
N GLY A 125 -10.99 -13.26 19.09
CA GLY A 125 -11.51 -13.23 20.46
C GLY A 125 -10.68 -12.38 21.42
N LYS A 126 -9.60 -11.74 20.99
CA LYS A 126 -8.75 -10.92 21.88
C LYS A 126 -9.49 -9.74 22.50
N VAL A 127 -10.53 -9.25 21.83
CA VAL A 127 -11.35 -8.13 22.29
C VAL A 127 -12.66 -8.67 22.90
N ALA A 128 -13.29 -9.65 22.25
CA ALA A 128 -14.57 -10.18 22.66
C ALA A 128 -14.49 -11.05 23.92
N ASN A 129 -13.46 -11.90 24.07
CA ASN A 129 -13.38 -12.82 25.21
C ASN A 129 -13.21 -12.08 26.55
N PRO A 130 -12.29 -11.10 26.71
CA PRO A 130 -12.23 -10.33 27.96
C PRO A 130 -13.53 -9.58 28.28
N CYS A 131 -14.24 -9.11 27.25
CA CYS A 131 -15.55 -8.47 27.39
C CYS A 131 -16.62 -9.48 27.88
N ILE A 132 -16.62 -10.70 27.35
CA ILE A 132 -17.52 -11.80 27.74
C ILE A 132 -17.21 -12.31 29.16
N ASP A 133 -15.93 -12.40 29.53
CA ASP A 133 -15.49 -12.92 30.82
C ASP A 133 -15.64 -11.89 31.96
N SER A 134 -15.89 -10.63 31.63
CA SER A 134 -16.15 -9.57 32.60
C SER A 134 -17.41 -9.89 33.43
N ALA A 135 -17.52 -9.29 34.62
CA ALA A 135 -18.76 -9.36 35.41
C ALA A 135 -19.98 -8.84 34.64
N TRP A 136 -19.74 -8.03 33.61
CA TRP A 136 -20.73 -7.54 32.68
C TRP A 136 -21.17 -8.58 31.65
N GLY A 137 -20.35 -9.55 31.25
CA GLY A 137 -20.65 -10.42 30.10
C GLY A 137 -21.76 -11.45 30.32
N ASN A 138 -22.31 -11.62 31.52
CA ASN A 138 -23.23 -12.71 31.89
C ASN A 138 -24.59 -12.81 31.17
N SER A 139 -24.86 -12.01 30.14
CA SER A 139 -26.08 -12.12 29.33
C SER A 139 -25.77 -12.32 27.86
N GLU A 140 -26.60 -13.12 27.19
CA GLU A 140 -26.42 -13.45 25.79
C GLU A 140 -26.43 -12.22 24.87
N PHE A 141 -27.25 -11.23 25.21
CA PHE A 141 -27.24 -9.93 24.51
C PHE A 141 -25.87 -9.24 24.59
N ARG A 142 -25.19 -9.32 25.74
CA ARG A 142 -23.86 -8.70 25.90
C ARG A 142 -22.78 -9.47 25.17
N HIS A 143 -22.86 -10.80 25.09
CA HIS A 143 -21.97 -11.56 24.20
C HIS A 143 -22.08 -11.07 22.75
N VAL A 144 -23.29 -10.82 22.25
CA VAL A 144 -23.51 -10.27 20.91
C VAL A 144 -22.83 -8.90 20.74
N VAL A 145 -22.90 -8.04 21.75
CA VAL A 145 -22.23 -6.72 21.72
C VAL A 145 -20.71 -6.84 21.74
N CYS A 146 -20.15 -7.72 22.56
CA CYS A 146 -18.71 -7.97 22.63
C CYS A 146 -18.18 -8.46 21.27
N VAL A 147 -18.82 -9.50 20.73
CA VAL A 147 -18.45 -10.09 19.43
C VAL A 147 -18.65 -9.08 18.29
N GLY A 148 -19.78 -8.38 18.24
CA GLY A 148 -20.04 -7.36 17.23
C GLY A 148 -19.11 -6.15 17.31
N THR A 149 -18.51 -5.87 18.48
CA THR A 149 -17.46 -4.85 18.58
C THR A 149 -16.16 -5.34 17.97
N GLU A 150 -15.75 -6.57 18.30
CA GLU A 150 -14.57 -7.16 17.67
C GLU A 150 -14.72 -7.29 16.14
N GLU A 151 -15.91 -7.64 15.63
CA GLU A 151 -16.19 -7.62 14.18
C GLU A 151 -15.83 -6.28 13.55
N LYS A 152 -16.26 -5.17 14.16
CA LYS A 152 -15.98 -3.82 13.63
C LYS A 152 -14.49 -3.52 13.61
N VAL A 153 -13.76 -3.95 14.63
CA VAL A 153 -12.30 -3.78 14.71
C VAL A 153 -11.61 -4.56 13.58
N TRP A 154 -11.98 -5.82 13.37
CA TRP A 154 -11.44 -6.61 12.26
C TRP A 154 -11.78 -6.03 10.88
N LEU A 155 -13.00 -5.52 10.69
CA LEU A 155 -13.38 -4.83 9.45
C LEU A 155 -12.57 -3.55 9.21
N ASP A 156 -12.26 -2.81 10.27
CA ASP A 156 -11.43 -1.61 10.20
C ASP A 156 -9.98 -1.96 9.84
N ILE A 157 -9.40 -2.99 10.46
CA ILE A 157 -8.08 -3.55 10.10
C ILE A 157 -8.09 -3.99 8.62
N LEU A 158 -9.09 -4.77 8.21
CA LEU A 158 -9.27 -5.21 6.83
C LEU A 158 -9.29 -4.02 5.86
N HIS A 159 -10.09 -2.99 6.15
CA HIS A 159 -10.18 -1.81 5.31
C HIS A 159 -8.85 -1.06 5.22
N ARG A 160 -8.15 -0.86 6.35
CA ARG A 160 -6.83 -0.22 6.35
C ARG A 160 -5.82 -0.99 5.50
N HIS A 161 -5.74 -2.31 5.65
CA HIS A 161 -4.82 -3.13 4.87
C HIS A 161 -5.15 -3.06 3.38
N LEU A 162 -6.42 -3.21 3.02
CA LEU A 162 -6.82 -3.14 1.63
C LEU A 162 -6.58 -1.75 1.03
N ASP A 163 -6.92 -0.67 1.75
CA ASP A 163 -6.70 0.69 1.26
C ASP A 163 -5.19 0.99 1.10
N SER A 164 -4.34 0.41 1.95
CA SER A 164 -2.89 0.45 1.76
C SER A 164 -2.48 -0.31 0.50
N MET A 165 -2.94 -1.56 0.33
CA MET A 165 -2.65 -2.38 -0.85
C MET A 165 -3.09 -1.69 -2.15
N LEU A 166 -4.29 -1.11 -2.17
CA LEU A 166 -4.85 -0.44 -3.35
C LEU A 166 -4.01 0.77 -3.79
N LYS A 167 -3.35 1.46 -2.85
CA LYS A 167 -2.43 2.57 -3.18
C LYS A 167 -1.14 2.08 -3.82
N ASP A 168 -0.71 0.87 -3.45
CA ASP A 168 0.54 0.28 -3.92
C ASP A 168 0.38 -0.56 -5.19
N LEU A 169 -0.83 -1.05 -5.45
CA LEU A 169 -1.12 -1.89 -6.61
C LEU A 169 -1.22 -1.06 -7.91
N PRO A 170 -0.75 -1.63 -9.03
CA PRO A 170 -1.06 -1.15 -10.37
C PRO A 170 -2.57 -1.01 -10.61
N PRO A 171 -3.04 -0.09 -11.46
CA PRO A 171 -4.48 0.16 -11.67
C PRO A 171 -5.31 -1.09 -11.98
N GLU A 172 -4.78 -2.00 -12.82
CA GLU A 172 -5.45 -3.26 -13.17
C GLU A 172 -5.61 -4.19 -11.95
N LEU A 173 -4.55 -4.34 -11.14
CA LEU A 173 -4.58 -5.16 -9.93
C LEU A 173 -5.40 -4.50 -8.82
N ALA A 174 -5.38 -3.17 -8.72
CA ALA A 174 -6.20 -2.40 -7.78
C ALA A 174 -7.69 -2.59 -8.08
N GLU A 175 -8.10 -2.59 -9.36
CA GLU A 175 -9.48 -2.90 -9.74
C GLU A 175 -9.89 -4.32 -9.32
N GLN A 176 -9.01 -5.31 -9.54
CA GLN A 176 -9.25 -6.69 -9.11
C GLN A 176 -9.36 -6.81 -7.58
N ALA A 177 -8.48 -6.16 -6.83
CA ALA A 177 -8.52 -6.14 -5.37
C ALA A 177 -9.80 -5.45 -4.84
N ALA A 178 -10.27 -4.39 -5.49
CA ALA A 178 -11.54 -3.75 -5.15
C ALA A 178 -12.75 -4.67 -5.41
N LYS A 179 -12.74 -5.42 -6.52
CA LYS A 179 -13.77 -6.45 -6.81
C LYS A 179 -13.74 -7.57 -5.77
N MET A 180 -12.55 -8.04 -5.40
CA MET A 180 -12.35 -9.05 -4.36
C MET A 180 -13.00 -8.62 -3.03
N LYS A 181 -12.80 -7.37 -2.58
CA LYS A 181 -13.45 -6.82 -1.36
C LYS A 181 -14.97 -6.96 -1.43
N LYS A 182 -15.57 -6.53 -2.54
CA LYS A 182 -17.03 -6.58 -2.73
C LYS A 182 -17.55 -8.03 -2.69
N SER A 183 -16.87 -8.94 -3.39
CA SER A 183 -17.20 -10.35 -3.42
C SER A 183 -17.07 -11.01 -2.05
N PHE A 184 -16.02 -10.67 -1.29
CA PHE A 184 -15.82 -11.14 0.07
C PHE A 184 -16.97 -10.73 1.00
N LEU A 185 -17.35 -9.44 1.01
CA LEU A 185 -18.44 -8.97 1.86
C LEU A 185 -19.77 -9.65 1.52
N ALA A 186 -20.04 -9.88 0.23
CA ALA A 186 -21.22 -10.62 -0.22
C ALA A 186 -21.19 -12.08 0.27
N PHE A 187 -20.06 -12.78 0.07
CA PHE A 187 -19.86 -14.16 0.53
C PHE A 187 -20.05 -14.28 2.05
N ARG A 188 -19.40 -13.42 2.84
CA ARG A 188 -19.52 -13.39 4.30
C ARG A 188 -20.97 -13.26 4.74
N ASN A 189 -21.68 -12.28 4.18
CA ASN A 189 -23.07 -12.02 4.55
C ASN A 189 -24.00 -13.20 4.19
N GLN A 190 -23.78 -13.85 3.03
CA GLN A 190 -24.53 -15.06 2.65
C GLN A 190 -24.21 -16.25 3.57
N LYS A 191 -22.92 -16.53 3.81
CA LYS A 191 -22.44 -17.61 4.69
C LYS A 191 -23.02 -17.46 6.10
N CYS A 192 -22.88 -16.29 6.71
CA CYS A 192 -23.36 -16.08 8.08
C CYS A 192 -24.88 -15.94 8.14
N GLY A 193 -25.52 -15.42 7.09
CA GLY A 193 -26.99 -15.40 6.95
C GLY A 193 -27.61 -16.79 6.91
N LEU A 194 -26.91 -17.78 6.33
CA LEU A 194 -27.33 -19.18 6.38
C LEU A 194 -27.38 -19.71 7.82
N ILE A 195 -26.36 -19.41 8.65
CA ILE A 195 -26.34 -19.81 10.06
C ILE A 195 -27.55 -19.22 10.80
N LYS A 196 -27.86 -17.95 10.57
CA LYS A 196 -29.05 -17.29 11.14
C LYS A 196 -30.34 -17.99 10.70
N THR A 197 -30.43 -18.39 9.43
CA THR A 197 -31.60 -19.11 8.90
C THR A 197 -31.77 -20.48 9.55
N LEU A 198 -30.66 -21.23 9.72
CA LEU A 198 -30.68 -22.58 10.29
C LEU A 198 -31.05 -22.62 11.78
N LYS A 199 -30.68 -21.59 12.55
CA LYS A 199 -30.99 -21.49 13.98
C LYS A 199 -32.41 -21.03 14.31
N GLY A 200 -33.14 -20.51 13.32
CA GLY A 200 -34.51 -20.02 13.50
C GLY A 200 -34.58 -18.63 14.17
N LYS A 201 -35.78 -18.03 14.18
CA LYS A 201 -35.99 -16.62 14.55
C LYS A 201 -35.85 -16.28 16.05
N ASN A 202 -35.71 -17.30 16.91
CA ASN A 202 -35.81 -17.13 18.37
C ASN A 202 -34.46 -17.30 19.09
N GLU A 203 -33.39 -17.68 18.40
CA GLU A 203 -32.05 -17.70 19.00
C GLU A 203 -31.38 -16.34 18.87
N PRO A 204 -30.70 -15.86 19.91
CA PRO A 204 -29.92 -14.65 19.82
C PRO A 204 -28.82 -14.72 18.75
N ASP A 205 -28.54 -13.57 18.16
CA ASP A 205 -27.66 -13.40 17.00
C ASP A 205 -26.17 -13.70 17.29
N LEU A 206 -25.84 -14.40 18.39
CA LEU A 206 -24.46 -14.69 18.79
C LEU A 206 -23.73 -15.57 17.76
N ALA A 207 -24.40 -16.59 17.22
CA ALA A 207 -23.79 -17.43 16.18
C ALA A 207 -23.57 -16.67 14.86
N TYR A 208 -24.46 -15.73 14.54
CA TYR A 208 -24.28 -14.85 13.39
C TYR A 208 -23.09 -13.92 13.61
N GLY A 209 -23.02 -13.25 14.77
CA GLY A 209 -21.92 -12.36 15.14
C GLY A 209 -20.57 -13.07 15.19
N ALA A 210 -20.53 -14.28 15.75
CA ALA A 210 -19.30 -15.08 15.79
C ALA A 210 -18.82 -15.42 14.38
N CYS A 211 -19.74 -15.83 13.49
CA CYS A 211 -19.42 -16.10 12.09
C CYS A 211 -18.89 -14.87 11.34
N THR A 212 -19.54 -13.71 11.50
CA THR A 212 -19.13 -12.49 10.80
C THR A 212 -17.78 -12.00 11.30
N THR A 213 -17.54 -12.07 12.61
CA THR A 213 -16.26 -11.74 13.26
C THR A 213 -15.15 -12.65 12.77
N GLU A 214 -15.30 -13.96 12.89
CA GLU A 214 -14.29 -14.93 12.48
C GLU A 214 -13.97 -14.81 10.98
N THR A 215 -14.99 -14.65 10.14
CA THR A 215 -14.80 -14.53 8.69
C THR A 215 -14.09 -13.20 8.32
N ALA A 216 -14.41 -12.09 8.99
CA ALA A 216 -13.71 -10.82 8.81
C ALA A 216 -12.25 -10.90 9.27
N ALA A 217 -12.00 -11.51 10.43
CA ALA A 217 -10.67 -11.66 11.00
C ALA A 217 -9.75 -12.50 10.11
N ARG A 218 -10.23 -13.66 9.65
CA ARG A 218 -9.47 -14.54 8.76
C ARG A 218 -9.05 -13.81 7.48
N PHE A 219 -9.99 -13.10 6.84
CA PHE A 219 -9.67 -12.38 5.61
C PHE A 219 -8.70 -11.21 5.83
N ALA A 220 -8.79 -10.52 6.98
CA ALA A 220 -7.83 -9.49 7.35
C ALA A 220 -6.41 -10.07 7.53
N ILE A 221 -6.30 -11.24 8.18
CA ILE A 221 -5.05 -11.98 8.37
C ILE A 221 -4.48 -12.42 7.03
N ASP A 222 -5.28 -13.08 6.18
CA ASP A 222 -4.84 -13.57 4.87
C ASP A 222 -4.32 -12.42 3.98
N LEU A 223 -4.97 -11.24 4.03
CA LEU A 223 -4.49 -10.06 3.30
C LEU A 223 -3.18 -9.49 3.86
N ARG A 224 -3.01 -9.51 5.19
CA ARG A 224 -1.77 -9.09 5.83
C ARG A 224 -0.60 -9.98 5.42
N GLU A 225 -0.81 -11.30 5.42
CA GLU A 225 0.17 -12.28 4.98
C GLU A 225 0.49 -12.15 3.47
N SER A 226 -0.47 -11.69 2.67
CA SER A 226 -0.28 -11.41 1.25
C SER A 226 0.58 -10.17 0.97
N GLY A 227 1.06 -9.44 1.99
CA GLY A 227 1.83 -8.20 1.83
C GLY A 227 3.08 -8.36 0.95
N ASP A 228 3.80 -9.47 1.05
CA ASP A 228 4.99 -9.71 0.22
C ASP A 228 4.63 -10.04 -1.23
N LEU A 229 3.49 -10.71 -1.48
CA LEU A 229 2.97 -10.91 -2.83
C LEU A 229 2.56 -9.60 -3.48
N VAL A 230 1.98 -8.67 -2.73
CA VAL A 230 1.64 -7.32 -3.21
C VAL A 230 2.91 -6.55 -3.59
N LYS A 231 3.95 -6.60 -2.76
CA LYS A 231 5.25 -5.99 -3.08
C LYS A 231 5.84 -6.59 -4.36
N GLN A 232 5.82 -7.92 -4.49
CA GLN A 232 6.31 -8.62 -5.68
C GLN A 232 5.50 -8.24 -6.92
N ALA A 233 4.17 -8.22 -6.85
CA ALA A 233 3.30 -7.87 -7.98
C ALA A 233 3.49 -6.41 -8.42
N LYS A 234 3.68 -5.50 -7.45
CA LYS A 234 4.04 -4.09 -7.71
C LYS A 234 5.38 -4.01 -8.45
N ALA A 235 6.39 -4.72 -7.96
CA ALA A 235 7.70 -4.78 -8.62
C ALA A 235 7.54 -5.32 -10.05
N ASP A 236 6.91 -6.49 -10.24
CA ASP A 236 6.69 -7.12 -11.54
C ASP A 236 5.95 -6.24 -12.54
N PHE A 237 4.97 -5.49 -12.08
CA PHE A 237 4.28 -4.52 -12.94
C PHE A 237 5.21 -3.37 -13.34
N ALA A 238 5.97 -2.82 -12.40
CA ALA A 238 6.97 -1.79 -12.71
C ALA A 238 8.01 -2.31 -13.72
N ARG A 239 8.46 -3.57 -13.56
CA ARG A 239 9.33 -4.27 -14.52
C ARG A 239 8.72 -4.28 -15.93
N LYS A 240 7.46 -4.70 -16.05
CA LYS A 240 6.75 -4.77 -17.35
C LYS A 240 6.45 -3.40 -17.97
N GLN A 241 6.37 -2.34 -17.18
CA GLN A 241 5.97 -1.02 -17.66
C GLN A 241 7.05 -0.30 -18.50
N PHE A 242 8.32 -0.65 -18.29
CA PHE A 242 9.48 -0.02 -18.91
C PHE A 242 10.32 -1.06 -19.63
N THR A 243 10.16 -1.15 -20.94
CA THR A 243 10.96 -2.05 -21.78
C THR A 243 12.46 -1.75 -21.67
N GLY A 244 13.30 -2.76 -21.92
CA GLY A 244 14.76 -2.65 -21.92
C GLY A 244 15.35 -1.95 -23.14
N ASP A 245 14.65 -0.94 -23.63
CA ASP A 245 15.00 -0.15 -24.81
C ASP A 245 14.99 1.36 -24.50
N ARG A 246 15.28 2.18 -25.52
CA ARG A 246 15.30 3.63 -25.38
C ARG A 246 13.95 4.21 -24.91
N GLN A 247 12.83 3.69 -25.40
CA GLN A 247 11.50 4.21 -25.09
C GLN A 247 11.13 3.90 -23.64
N GLY A 248 11.45 2.71 -23.15
CA GLY A 248 11.27 2.34 -21.75
C GLY A 248 12.10 3.21 -20.81
N ALA A 249 13.39 3.41 -21.10
CA ALA A 249 14.24 4.32 -20.35
C ALA A 249 13.72 5.77 -20.37
N GLU A 250 13.30 6.27 -21.53
CA GLU A 250 12.76 7.64 -21.66
C GLU A 250 11.47 7.82 -20.86
N LYS A 251 10.55 6.86 -20.94
CA LYS A 251 9.28 6.88 -20.19
C LYS A 251 9.53 6.87 -18.68
N LEU A 252 10.48 6.06 -18.21
CA LEU A 252 10.91 6.01 -16.82
C LEU A 252 11.48 7.36 -16.37
N LEU A 253 12.47 7.88 -17.10
CA LEU A 253 13.19 9.10 -16.73
C LEU A 253 12.32 10.36 -16.82
N LYS A 254 11.32 10.40 -17.71
CA LYS A 254 10.34 11.49 -17.77
C LYS A 254 9.51 11.63 -16.50
N ARG A 255 9.35 10.57 -15.69
CA ARG A 255 8.71 10.67 -14.36
C ARG A 255 9.48 11.61 -13.43
N LEU A 256 10.82 11.64 -13.54
CA LEU A 256 11.68 12.51 -12.74
C LEU A 256 11.61 13.99 -13.16
N LEU A 257 11.08 14.29 -14.34
CA LEU A 257 10.88 15.66 -14.83
C LEU A 257 9.55 16.28 -14.38
N ASP A 258 8.64 15.50 -13.79
CA ASP A 258 7.42 16.05 -13.22
C ASP A 258 7.77 16.92 -12.01
N GLY A 259 7.35 18.19 -12.04
CA GLY A 259 7.60 19.15 -10.96
C GLY A 259 6.91 18.81 -9.63
N LYS A 260 6.02 17.81 -9.62
CA LYS A 260 5.35 17.27 -8.42
C LYS A 260 5.85 15.89 -8.02
N ALA A 261 6.85 15.34 -8.71
CA ALA A 261 7.36 14.01 -8.42
C ALA A 261 7.98 13.94 -7.01
N ASP A 262 7.76 12.81 -6.33
CA ASP A 262 8.58 12.42 -5.19
C ASP A 262 9.89 11.82 -5.72
N HIS A 263 10.90 12.67 -5.92
CA HIS A 263 12.19 12.26 -6.46
C HIS A 263 12.91 11.24 -5.59
N HIS A 264 12.72 11.27 -4.27
CA HIS A 264 13.34 10.29 -3.38
C HIS A 264 12.71 8.91 -3.63
N GLN A 265 11.37 8.82 -3.64
CA GLN A 265 10.67 7.57 -3.94
C GLN A 265 11.07 7.02 -5.31
N LEU A 266 11.05 7.85 -6.36
CA LEU A 266 11.43 7.42 -7.72
C LEU A 266 12.90 6.98 -7.81
N THR A 267 13.79 7.58 -7.01
CA THR A 267 15.19 7.15 -6.93
C THR A 267 15.33 5.81 -6.25
N MET A 268 14.57 5.57 -5.18
CA MET A 268 14.56 4.29 -4.48
C MET A 268 13.98 3.15 -5.32
N GLU A 269 13.07 3.44 -6.26
CA GLU A 269 12.62 2.45 -7.27
C GLU A 269 13.74 1.98 -8.21
N LEU A 270 14.83 2.74 -8.36
CA LEU A 270 15.99 2.39 -9.19
C LEU A 270 17.11 1.70 -8.39
N ARG A 271 16.89 1.44 -7.10
CA ARG A 271 17.89 0.77 -6.28
C ARG A 271 18.08 -0.67 -6.77
N PRO A 272 19.29 -1.07 -7.19
CA PRO A 272 19.58 -2.45 -7.55
C PRO A 272 19.55 -3.37 -6.32
N GLU A 273 19.08 -4.60 -6.55
CA GLU A 273 19.27 -5.74 -5.68
C GLU A 273 20.59 -6.45 -6.02
N ARG A 274 20.99 -7.44 -5.21
CA ARG A 274 22.23 -8.20 -5.41
C ARG A 274 22.27 -8.84 -6.80
N GLU A 275 21.15 -9.43 -7.19
CA GLU A 275 20.94 -10.12 -8.45
C GLU A 275 21.11 -9.17 -9.65
N ASP A 276 20.84 -7.88 -9.49
CA ASP A 276 21.02 -6.88 -10.55
C ASP A 276 22.49 -6.55 -10.76
N TYR A 277 23.26 -6.41 -9.69
CA TYR A 277 24.72 -6.23 -9.77
C TYR A 277 25.38 -7.43 -10.47
N GLU A 278 24.99 -8.64 -10.06
CA GLU A 278 25.48 -9.88 -10.64
C GLU A 278 24.99 -10.05 -12.08
N ALA A 279 23.81 -9.56 -12.46
CA ALA A 279 23.32 -9.59 -13.84
C ALA A 279 24.02 -8.57 -14.76
N ALA A 280 24.47 -7.43 -14.23
CA ALA A 280 25.13 -6.39 -15.00
C ALA A 280 26.65 -6.57 -15.13
N TYR A 281 27.31 -7.06 -14.07
CA TYR A 281 28.77 -7.15 -13.98
C TYR A 281 29.25 -8.54 -13.57
N THR A 282 30.49 -8.86 -13.97
CA THR A 282 31.22 -10.05 -13.53
C THR A 282 31.88 -9.81 -12.17
N GLN A 283 32.22 -10.90 -11.47
CA GLN A 283 33.01 -10.83 -10.24
C GLN A 283 34.49 -10.52 -10.55
N PRO A 284 35.22 -9.83 -9.65
CA PRO A 284 34.80 -9.38 -8.31
C PRO A 284 34.04 -8.03 -8.31
N LEU A 285 33.91 -7.37 -9.46
CA LEU A 285 33.35 -6.01 -9.53
C LEU A 285 31.90 -5.94 -9.03
N ALA A 286 31.05 -6.93 -9.38
CA ALA A 286 29.65 -6.96 -8.93
C ALA A 286 29.53 -6.91 -7.39
N GLY A 287 30.27 -7.76 -6.67
CA GLY A 287 30.24 -7.76 -5.20
C GLY A 287 30.83 -6.49 -4.57
N GLN A 288 31.85 -5.90 -5.21
CA GLN A 288 32.43 -4.65 -4.74
C GLN A 288 31.48 -3.45 -4.93
N LEU A 289 30.76 -3.41 -6.07
CA LEU A 289 29.72 -2.41 -6.34
C LEU A 289 28.57 -2.48 -5.35
N GLU A 290 28.07 -3.69 -5.06
CA GLU A 290 27.02 -3.91 -4.06
C GLU A 290 27.44 -3.30 -2.72
N LYS A 291 28.63 -3.69 -2.23
CA LYS A 291 29.18 -3.23 -0.96
C LYS A 291 29.35 -1.71 -0.88
N ASP A 292 29.92 -1.10 -1.92
CA ASP A 292 30.20 0.34 -1.93
C ASP A 292 28.92 1.17 -2.02
N HIS A 293 27.91 0.68 -2.75
CA HIS A 293 26.64 1.36 -2.91
C HIS A 293 25.70 1.24 -1.70
N LEU A 294 25.93 0.32 -0.75
CA LEU A 294 25.13 0.25 0.49
C LEU A 294 25.03 1.61 1.19
N LYS A 295 26.11 2.38 1.22
CA LYS A 295 26.13 3.72 1.84
C LYS A 295 25.31 4.74 1.05
N LEU A 296 25.36 4.68 -0.29
CA LEU A 296 24.59 5.56 -1.16
C LEU A 296 23.09 5.36 -0.94
N TRP A 297 22.65 4.10 -0.91
CA TRP A 297 21.23 3.74 -0.78
C TRP A 297 20.70 3.86 0.66
N ALA A 298 21.59 3.97 1.65
CA ALA A 298 21.22 4.24 3.04
C ALA A 298 21.08 5.75 3.35
N ASP A 299 21.58 6.65 2.50
CA ASP A 299 21.47 8.09 2.72
C ASP A 299 20.06 8.58 2.31
N PRO A 300 19.24 9.10 3.26
CA PRO A 300 17.90 9.59 2.95
C PRO A 300 17.88 10.85 2.06
N ARG A 301 19.04 11.45 1.79
CA ARG A 301 19.20 12.59 0.88
C ARG A 301 19.47 12.17 -0.56
N THR A 302 19.69 10.87 -0.82
CA THR A 302 19.91 10.35 -2.17
C THR A 302 18.65 10.52 -3.00
N ALA A 303 18.70 11.46 -3.95
CA ALA A 303 17.60 11.70 -4.89
C ALA A 303 18.16 12.17 -6.25
N ILE A 304 17.80 11.46 -7.31
CA ILE A 304 17.97 11.87 -8.69
C ILE A 304 16.88 12.89 -9.00
N ARG A 305 17.29 14.11 -9.34
CA ARG A 305 16.35 15.16 -9.72
C ARG A 305 16.98 16.15 -10.70
N PRO A 306 16.18 16.77 -11.58
CA PRO A 306 16.62 17.94 -12.32
C PRO A 306 16.93 19.11 -11.37
N GLN A 307 17.87 19.96 -11.75
CA GLN A 307 18.03 21.28 -11.14
C GLN A 307 16.97 22.25 -11.68
N GLU A 308 16.84 23.41 -11.05
CA GLU A 308 15.94 24.46 -11.51
C GLU A 308 16.17 24.80 -13.00
N GLY A 309 15.08 24.85 -13.77
CA GLY A 309 15.10 25.09 -15.22
C GLY A 309 15.45 23.88 -16.09
N GLN A 310 15.92 22.77 -15.53
CA GLN A 310 16.25 21.56 -16.30
C GLN A 310 15.00 20.72 -16.61
N THR A 311 14.24 21.10 -17.64
CA THR A 311 12.96 20.45 -18.00
C THR A 311 13.06 19.52 -19.22
N SER A 312 14.25 19.34 -19.79
CA SER A 312 14.50 18.47 -20.94
C SER A 312 15.42 17.30 -20.58
N LEU A 313 15.27 16.19 -21.31
CA LEU A 313 16.05 14.97 -21.13
C LEU A 313 16.94 14.74 -22.36
N LEU A 314 18.24 14.60 -22.15
CA LEU A 314 19.15 13.96 -23.11
C LEU A 314 19.41 12.54 -22.66
N LEU A 315 19.25 11.58 -23.57
CA LEU A 315 19.35 10.16 -23.27
C LEU A 315 20.15 9.46 -24.37
N THR A 316 21.14 8.68 -23.95
CA THR A 316 21.88 7.75 -24.82
C THR A 316 21.70 6.35 -24.25
N VAL A 317 21.21 5.42 -25.06
CA VAL A 317 20.98 4.01 -24.70
C VAL A 317 21.72 3.13 -25.70
N THR A 318 22.41 2.12 -25.22
CA THR A 318 23.18 1.17 -26.04
C THR A 318 23.31 -0.18 -25.32
N SER A 319 23.87 -1.19 -25.98
CA SER A 319 24.21 -2.46 -25.35
C SER A 319 25.69 -2.53 -24.96
N SER A 320 26.00 -3.33 -23.95
CA SER A 320 27.37 -3.57 -23.50
C SER A 320 28.27 -4.11 -24.63
N ASP A 321 27.74 -4.96 -25.51
CA ASP A 321 28.43 -5.47 -26.69
C ASP A 321 28.88 -4.36 -27.65
N ARG A 322 28.01 -3.37 -27.88
CA ARG A 322 28.36 -2.22 -28.74
C ARG A 322 29.42 -1.34 -28.09
N LEU A 323 29.35 -1.14 -26.77
CA LEU A 323 30.37 -0.40 -26.03
C LEU A 323 31.73 -1.11 -26.06
N LYS A 324 31.76 -2.43 -25.84
CA LYS A 324 32.96 -3.26 -25.91
C LYS A 324 33.63 -3.20 -27.29
N LYS A 325 32.84 -3.07 -28.35
CA LYS A 325 33.32 -2.92 -29.74
C LYS A 325 33.74 -1.48 -30.10
N GLY A 326 33.69 -0.54 -29.15
CA GLY A 326 34.05 0.86 -29.40
C GLY A 326 33.02 1.61 -30.25
N GLY A 327 31.73 1.26 -30.14
CA GLY A 327 30.66 1.95 -30.84
C GLY A 327 30.66 3.46 -30.56
N PRO A 328 30.12 4.29 -31.48
CA PRO A 328 30.16 5.75 -31.37
C PRO A 328 29.49 6.28 -30.11
N GLU A 329 28.53 5.53 -29.54
CA GLU A 329 27.87 5.87 -28.28
C GLU A 329 28.84 5.98 -27.10
N LEU A 330 29.99 5.29 -27.14
CA LEU A 330 31.00 5.36 -26.08
C LEU A 330 31.49 6.79 -25.82
N ALA A 331 31.44 7.68 -26.82
CA ALA A 331 31.79 9.09 -26.68
C ALA A 331 30.82 9.88 -25.76
N GLU A 332 29.59 9.39 -25.59
CA GLU A 332 28.60 9.99 -24.70
C GLU A 332 28.73 9.50 -23.25
N PHE A 333 29.48 8.41 -23.03
CA PHE A 333 29.69 7.82 -21.71
C PHE A 333 30.88 8.48 -20.99
N PRO A 334 30.87 8.58 -19.66
CA PRO A 334 32.03 9.01 -18.89
C PRO A 334 33.26 8.15 -19.22
N GLY A 335 34.45 8.77 -19.31
CA GLY A 335 35.69 8.05 -19.68
C GLY A 335 36.03 6.86 -18.78
N GLY A 336 35.53 6.83 -17.54
CA GLY A 336 35.64 5.69 -16.64
C GLY A 336 35.00 4.40 -17.19
N TYR A 337 34.03 4.50 -18.11
CA TYR A 337 33.39 3.33 -18.71
C TYR A 337 34.37 2.42 -19.45
N GLN A 338 35.40 2.98 -20.09
CA GLN A 338 36.43 2.20 -20.79
C GLN A 338 37.11 1.18 -19.88
N LYS A 339 37.24 1.50 -18.58
CA LYS A 339 37.87 0.63 -17.58
C LYS A 339 36.95 -0.50 -17.11
N VAL A 340 35.63 -0.33 -17.18
CA VAL A 340 34.65 -1.33 -16.74
C VAL A 340 34.12 -2.22 -17.86
N LEU A 341 34.39 -1.89 -19.14
CA LEU A 341 33.95 -2.73 -20.28
C LEU A 341 34.34 -4.21 -20.15
N PRO A 342 35.55 -4.58 -19.68
CA PRO A 342 35.92 -5.98 -19.50
C PRO A 342 35.08 -6.71 -18.45
N TYR A 343 34.46 -5.97 -17.53
CA TYR A 343 33.69 -6.51 -16.41
C TYR A 343 32.20 -6.56 -16.69
N LEU A 344 31.68 -5.78 -17.65
CA LEU A 344 30.29 -5.83 -18.04
C LEU A 344 29.95 -7.21 -18.62
N LYS A 345 28.79 -7.76 -18.26
CA LYS A 345 28.24 -8.93 -18.94
C LYS A 345 27.80 -8.57 -20.37
N ASP A 346 27.69 -9.58 -21.22
CA ASP A 346 27.22 -9.41 -22.60
C ASP A 346 25.72 -9.11 -22.62
N ASP A 347 25.25 -8.47 -23.70
CA ASP A 347 23.83 -8.12 -23.93
C ASP A 347 23.13 -7.32 -22.81
N VAL A 348 23.90 -6.52 -22.06
CA VAL A 348 23.34 -5.63 -21.03
C VAL A 348 22.98 -4.30 -21.68
N THR A 349 21.71 -3.89 -21.61
CA THR A 349 21.31 -2.53 -22.04
C THR A 349 21.72 -1.52 -20.96
N ILE A 350 22.46 -0.48 -21.36
CA ILE A 350 22.92 0.60 -20.50
C ILE A 350 22.56 1.94 -21.10
N ALA A 351 22.22 2.88 -20.23
CA ALA A 351 21.92 4.25 -20.56
C ALA A 351 22.72 5.25 -19.70
N VAL A 352 23.02 6.38 -20.32
CA VAL A 352 23.46 7.61 -19.66
C VAL A 352 22.46 8.71 -20.01
N PHE A 353 22.20 9.60 -19.05
CA PHE A 353 21.21 10.65 -19.26
C PHE A 353 21.60 11.96 -18.59
N LYS A 354 21.04 13.05 -19.09
CA LYS A 354 21.24 14.41 -18.56
C LYS A 354 19.89 15.11 -18.45
N PHE A 355 19.66 15.76 -17.33
CA PHE A 355 18.63 16.79 -17.25
C PHE A 355 19.24 18.12 -17.69
N VAL A 356 18.61 18.76 -18.68
CA VAL A 356 19.12 19.98 -19.30
C VAL A 356 18.03 21.03 -19.40
N VAL A 357 18.45 22.29 -19.48
CA VAL A 357 17.57 23.38 -19.92
C VAL A 357 17.21 23.13 -21.40
N PRO A 358 15.96 23.38 -21.83
CA PRO A 358 15.58 23.19 -23.23
C PRO A 358 16.53 23.88 -24.21
N GLY A 359 17.05 23.14 -25.19
CA GLY A 359 18.02 23.63 -26.18
C GLY A 359 19.50 23.51 -25.77
N GLU A 360 19.79 23.29 -24.48
CA GLU A 360 21.15 23.11 -23.99
C GLU A 360 21.65 21.67 -24.13
N LYS A 361 22.97 21.52 -24.24
CA LYS A 361 23.65 20.20 -24.25
C LYS A 361 24.30 19.84 -22.91
N LYS A 362 24.42 20.82 -22.01
CA LYS A 362 25.03 20.68 -20.69
C LYS A 362 23.97 20.75 -19.60
N GLY A 363 24.16 19.97 -18.55
CA GLY A 363 23.25 19.90 -17.41
C GLY A 363 23.68 18.84 -16.40
N THR A 364 22.75 18.42 -15.55
CA THR A 364 23.03 17.42 -14.50
C THR A 364 23.08 16.03 -15.14
N SER A 365 24.27 15.43 -15.16
CA SER A 365 24.50 14.12 -15.77
C SER A 365 24.41 13.00 -14.75
N PHE A 366 23.77 11.92 -15.16
CA PHE A 366 23.70 10.66 -14.44
C PHE A 366 24.15 9.54 -15.38
N ASP A 367 24.75 8.51 -14.80
CA ASP A 367 25.29 7.37 -15.52
C ASP A 367 24.94 6.07 -14.78
N GLY A 368 25.07 4.94 -15.49
CA GLY A 368 24.83 3.64 -14.89
C GLY A 368 23.36 3.27 -14.77
N LEU A 369 22.49 3.82 -15.62
CA LEU A 369 21.12 3.29 -15.73
C LEU A 369 21.19 1.99 -16.56
N VAL A 370 20.91 0.85 -15.94
CA VAL A 370 21.09 -0.48 -16.54
C VAL A 370 19.76 -1.22 -16.54
N HIS A 371 19.44 -1.90 -17.64
CA HIS A 371 18.26 -2.78 -17.70
C HIS A 371 18.67 -4.25 -17.56
N VAL A 372 18.33 -4.85 -16.43
CA VAL A 372 18.61 -6.25 -16.07
C VAL A 372 17.41 -6.82 -15.32
N ASN A 373 17.26 -8.15 -15.30
CA ASN A 373 16.18 -8.83 -14.57
C ASN A 373 14.78 -8.23 -14.82
N GLY A 374 14.54 -7.81 -16.08
CA GLY A 374 13.28 -7.24 -16.55
C GLY A 374 12.98 -5.80 -16.10
N HIS A 375 13.93 -5.07 -15.50
CA HIS A 375 13.69 -3.70 -15.04
C HIS A 375 14.93 -2.81 -15.11
N TRP A 376 14.73 -1.52 -14.93
CA TRP A 376 15.80 -0.52 -14.90
C TRP A 376 16.27 -0.26 -13.48
N VAL A 377 17.58 -0.30 -13.28
CA VAL A 377 18.27 0.02 -12.01
C VAL A 377 19.37 1.05 -12.25
N LEU A 378 19.80 1.75 -11.20
CA LEU A 378 20.94 2.66 -11.25
C LEU A 378 22.15 2.06 -10.53
N ILE A 379 23.22 1.80 -11.27
CA ILE A 379 24.52 1.36 -10.77
C ILE A 379 25.55 2.46 -11.10
N PRO A 380 25.60 3.55 -10.32
CA PRO A 380 26.35 4.75 -10.68
C PRO A 380 27.86 4.55 -10.57
N LYS A 381 28.62 5.17 -11.50
CA LYS A 381 30.09 5.26 -11.44
C LYS A 381 30.80 3.93 -11.14
N PRO A 382 30.53 2.86 -11.90
CA PRO A 382 31.05 1.52 -11.59
C PRO A 382 32.59 1.44 -11.54
N TRP A 383 33.29 2.37 -12.20
CA TRP A 383 34.75 2.44 -12.20
C TRP A 383 35.35 2.85 -10.85
N ASN A 384 34.56 3.40 -9.91
CA ASN A 384 35.04 3.74 -8.57
C ASN A 384 35.23 2.51 -7.67
N SER A 385 34.67 1.36 -8.07
CA SER A 385 34.71 0.09 -7.34
C SER A 385 35.57 -0.96 -8.03
N LEU A 386 36.39 -0.56 -9.00
CA LEU A 386 37.35 -1.45 -9.63
C LEU A 386 38.36 -1.96 -8.58
N PRO A 387 38.69 -3.27 -8.59
CA PRO A 387 39.62 -3.88 -7.65
C PRO A 387 41.07 -3.40 -7.79
#